data_AF-X8EEY1-F1
#
_entry.id   AF-X8EEY1-F1
#
_cell.length_a   1.000
_cell.length_b   1.000
_cell.length_c   1.000
_cell.angle_alpha   90.00
_cell.angle_beta   90.00
_cell.angle_gamma   90.00
#
_symmetry.space_group_name_H-M   'P 1'
#
loop_
_entity.id
_entity.type
_entity.pdbx_description
1 polymer ?
#
loop_
_entity_poly.entity_id
_entity_poly.type
_entity_poly.pdbx_seq_one_letter_code
_entity_poly.pdbx_strand_id
1 'polypeptide(L)'
;MQDVEVPIERTEEFLTWFLDNVPITPIWLCPLRLRDQDGWPLYPIRPGRTYVNVGFWSSVPAGATEGATNRLIEAKVGELDGHKSLYSDSYYTREEFDELYGGETYKTVKKTYDPDSRLLDLYAKAVQRR
;
A
#
# COMPACT_ATOMS: atom_id res chain seq x y z
N MET A 1 0.80 -12.72 0.64
CA MET A 1 2.04 -12.03 0.25
C MET A 1 1.72 -10.55 0.26
N GLN A 2 2.63 -9.68 0.68
CA GLN A 2 2.45 -8.22 0.64
C GLN A 2 3.75 -7.58 0.20
N ASP A 3 3.66 -6.40 -0.37
CA ASP A 3 4.80 -5.55 -0.62
C ASP A 3 4.43 -4.09 -0.36
N VAL A 4 5.47 -3.30 -0.11
CA VAL A 4 5.38 -1.87 0.16
C VAL A 4 6.55 -1.17 -0.52
N GLU A 5 6.32 0.01 -1.08
CA GLU A 5 7.35 0.88 -1.60
C GLU A 5 7.80 1.82 -0.49
N VAL A 6 9.03 1.66 -0.04
CA VAL A 6 9.65 2.57 0.94
C VAL A 6 10.70 3.41 0.21
N PRO A 7 10.78 4.73 0.42
CA PRO A 7 11.87 5.53 -0.10
C PRO A 7 13.23 4.94 0.28
N ILE A 8 14.19 4.94 -0.66
CA ILE A 8 15.49 4.29 -0.44
C ILE A 8 16.21 4.84 0.81
N GLU A 9 16.08 6.15 1.05
CA GLU A 9 16.66 6.85 2.19
C GLU A 9 16.01 6.52 3.55
N ARG A 10 14.84 5.85 3.55
CA ARG A 10 14.12 5.39 4.75
C ARG A 10 14.02 3.87 4.86
N THR A 11 14.61 3.14 3.90
CA THR A 11 14.45 1.67 3.83
C THR A 11 15.13 0.97 5.02
N GLU A 12 16.29 1.44 5.47
CA GLU A 12 16.94 0.90 6.67
C GLU A 12 16.05 1.04 7.91
N GLU A 13 15.50 2.24 8.13
CA GLU A 13 14.59 2.50 9.25
C GLU A 13 13.37 1.58 9.22
N PHE A 14 12.77 1.37 8.03
CA PHE A 14 11.67 0.43 7.88
C PHE A 14 12.08 -1.00 8.23
N LEU A 15 13.22 -1.47 7.72
CA LEU A 15 13.67 -2.85 7.94
C LEU A 15 14.04 -3.12 9.39
N THR A 16 14.72 -2.20 10.07
CA THR A 16 15.00 -2.31 11.51
C THR A 16 13.70 -2.43 12.29
N TRP A 17 12.77 -1.49 12.07
CA TRP A 17 11.47 -1.54 12.72
C TRP A 17 10.70 -2.82 12.39
N PHE A 18 10.71 -3.26 11.14
CA PHE A 18 9.95 -4.43 10.69
C PHE A 18 10.47 -5.70 11.37
N LEU A 19 11.79 -5.89 11.42
CA LEU A 19 12.39 -7.07 12.05
C LEU A 19 12.17 -7.11 13.57
N ASP A 20 12.07 -5.95 14.22
CA ASP A 20 11.80 -5.84 15.66
C ASP A 20 10.33 -6.08 16.03
N ASN A 21 9.40 -5.78 15.11
CA ASN A 21 7.95 -5.74 15.41
C ASN A 21 7.14 -6.81 14.67
N VAL A 22 7.64 -7.34 13.56
CA VAL A 22 6.92 -8.23 12.66
C VAL A 22 7.73 -9.51 12.47
N PRO A 23 7.29 -10.67 13.02
CA PRO A 23 8.04 -11.92 12.98
C PRO A 23 7.91 -12.63 11.62
N ILE A 24 8.21 -11.92 10.53
CA ILE A 24 8.16 -12.44 9.16
C ILE A 24 9.55 -12.39 8.54
N THR A 25 10.03 -13.55 8.13
CA THR A 25 11.19 -13.72 7.25
C THR A 25 10.92 -14.91 6.33
N PRO A 26 11.47 -14.95 5.10
CA PRO A 26 12.40 -14.00 4.50
C PRO A 26 11.75 -12.70 3.99
N ILE A 27 12.58 -11.69 3.71
CA ILE A 27 12.21 -10.39 3.13
C ILE A 27 12.92 -10.25 1.77
N TRP A 28 12.20 -9.77 0.75
CA TRP A 28 12.73 -9.47 -0.58
C TRP A 28 12.85 -7.96 -0.78
N LEU A 29 13.95 -7.52 -1.39
CA LEU A 29 14.22 -6.11 -1.67
C LEU A 29 14.41 -5.92 -3.18
N CYS A 30 13.60 -5.06 -3.78
CA CYS A 30 13.68 -4.73 -5.20
C CYS A 30 13.67 -3.21 -5.40
N PRO A 31 14.84 -2.58 -5.64
CA PRO A 31 14.91 -1.16 -5.93
C PRO A 31 14.15 -0.81 -7.22
N LEU A 32 13.34 0.24 -7.17
CA LEU A 32 12.58 0.73 -8.31
C LEU A 32 12.58 2.25 -8.37
N ARG A 33 12.31 2.77 -9.57
CA ARG A 33 12.08 4.19 -9.81
C ARG A 33 11.02 4.31 -10.89
N LEU A 34 10.07 5.22 -10.67
CA LEU A 34 9.03 5.47 -11.65
C LEU A 34 9.65 6.03 -12.94
N ARG A 35 9.33 5.39 -14.07
CA ARG A 35 9.79 5.83 -15.39
C ARG A 35 9.00 7.05 -15.87
N ASP A 36 7.70 7.03 -15.60
CA ASP A 36 6.77 8.10 -15.95
C ASP A 36 7.05 9.36 -15.11
N GLN A 37 7.17 10.51 -15.78
CA GLN A 37 7.41 11.79 -15.13
C GLN A 37 6.12 12.46 -14.68
N ASP A 38 4.98 12.10 -15.25
CA ASP A 38 3.67 12.68 -14.92
C ASP A 38 3.06 12.03 -13.66
N GLY A 39 3.63 10.91 -13.20
CA GLY A 39 3.17 10.19 -12.02
C GLY A 39 1.98 9.27 -12.29
N TRP A 40 1.62 8.46 -11.29
CA TRP A 40 0.45 7.58 -11.36
C TRP A 40 -0.64 8.08 -10.42
N PRO A 41 -1.80 8.54 -10.91
CA PRO A 41 -2.80 9.20 -10.08
C PRO A 41 -3.50 8.27 -9.08
N LEU A 42 -3.46 6.96 -9.31
CA LEU A 42 -4.09 5.94 -8.44
C LEU A 42 -3.07 5.19 -7.56
N TYR A 43 -1.78 5.50 -7.72
CA TYR A 43 -0.69 4.89 -6.95
C TYR A 43 0.48 5.89 -6.86
N PRO A 44 0.30 7.00 -6.11
CA PRO A 44 1.15 8.17 -6.20
C PRO A 44 2.50 7.97 -5.47
N ILE A 45 3.45 7.31 -6.14
CA ILE A 45 4.88 7.40 -5.81
C ILE A 45 5.52 8.54 -6.60
N ARG A 46 6.46 9.28 -5.98
CA ARG A 46 7.04 10.48 -6.60
C ARG A 46 7.94 10.12 -7.79
N PRO A 47 7.72 10.69 -8.98
CA PRO A 47 8.65 10.57 -10.11
C PRO A 47 10.07 10.99 -9.73
N GLY A 48 11.08 10.30 -10.28
CA GLY A 48 12.50 10.61 -10.02
C GLY A 48 13.04 10.20 -8.64
N ARG A 49 12.19 9.85 -7.67
CA ARG A 49 12.61 9.29 -6.37
C ARG A 49 12.81 7.78 -6.50
N THR A 50 13.88 7.25 -5.90
CA THR A 50 14.08 5.81 -5.81
C THR A 50 13.35 5.27 -4.59
N TYR A 51 12.61 4.19 -4.80
CA TYR A 51 11.98 3.40 -3.76
C TYR A 51 12.58 2.00 -3.74
N VAL A 52 12.40 1.29 -2.65
CA VAL A 52 12.64 -0.15 -2.55
C VAL A 52 11.28 -0.79 -2.32
N ASN A 53 10.87 -1.66 -3.24
CA ASN A 53 9.76 -2.56 -2.99
C ASN A 53 10.25 -3.64 -2.01
N VAL A 54 9.62 -3.68 -0.84
CA VAL A 54 9.94 -4.59 0.27
C VAL A 54 8.85 -5.63 0.34
N GLY A 55 9.11 -6.81 -0.21
CA GLY A 55 8.18 -7.93 -0.26
C GLY A 55 8.35 -8.87 0.93
N PHE A 56 7.25 -9.33 1.52
CA PHE A 56 7.25 -10.32 2.59
C PHE A 56 5.98 -11.18 2.56
N TRP A 57 6.11 -12.44 2.97
CA TRP A 57 4.97 -13.36 3.00
C TRP A 57 5.09 -14.39 4.11
N SER A 58 4.17 -14.35 5.06
CA SER A 58 3.92 -15.41 6.02
C SER A 58 2.55 -15.19 6.68
N SER A 59 2.12 -16.16 7.48
CA SER A 59 1.09 -15.95 8.50
C SER A 59 1.72 -15.32 9.74
N VAL A 60 1.01 -14.41 10.38
CA VAL A 60 1.37 -13.87 11.70
C VAL A 60 0.39 -14.37 12.75
N PRO A 61 0.79 -14.47 14.03
CA PRO A 61 -0.14 -14.76 15.11
C PRO A 61 -1.33 -13.81 15.10
N ALA A 62 -2.50 -14.30 15.51
CA ALA A 62 -3.68 -13.45 15.64
C ALA A 62 -3.39 -12.32 16.65
N GLY A 63 -3.58 -11.07 16.21
CA GLY A 63 -3.47 -9.91 17.08
C GLY A 63 -4.75 -9.66 17.88
N ALA A 64 -4.75 -8.58 18.68
CA ALA A 64 -5.92 -8.17 19.47
C ALA A 64 -7.15 -7.83 18.62
N THR A 65 -6.94 -7.42 17.37
CA THR A 65 -7.98 -7.11 16.39
C THR A 65 -7.63 -7.73 15.04
N GLU A 66 -8.66 -7.91 14.20
CA GLU A 66 -8.43 -8.36 12.83
C GLU A 66 -7.50 -7.39 12.08
N GLY A 67 -6.47 -7.95 11.44
CA GLY A 67 -5.50 -7.17 10.69
C GLY A 67 -4.56 -6.31 11.53
N ALA A 68 -4.46 -6.52 12.85
CA ALA A 68 -3.61 -5.70 13.72
C ALA A 68 -2.19 -5.48 13.18
N THR A 69 -1.52 -6.56 12.71
CA THR A 69 -0.17 -6.45 12.12
C THR A 69 -0.18 -5.66 10.80
N ASN A 70 -1.21 -5.83 9.97
CA ASN A 70 -1.34 -5.08 8.72
C ASN A 70 -1.52 -3.59 8.98
N ARG A 71 -2.39 -3.22 9.92
CA ARG A 71 -2.59 -1.83 10.36
C ARG A 71 -1.30 -1.22 10.87
N LEU A 72 -0.53 -1.99 11.65
CA LEU A 72 0.76 -1.56 12.18
C LEU A 72 1.78 -1.30 11.05
N ILE A 73 1.84 -2.19 10.05
CA ILE A 73 2.68 -2.02 8.86
C ILE A 73 2.22 -0.83 8.03
N GLU A 74 0.92 -0.71 7.76
CA GLU A 74 0.32 0.39 6.99
C GLU A 74 0.61 1.75 7.62
N ALA A 75 0.49 1.86 8.95
CA ALA A 75 0.83 3.07 9.69
C ALA A 75 2.32 3.41 9.54
N LYS A 76 3.22 2.44 9.75
CA LYS A 76 4.67 2.68 9.61
C LYS A 76 5.06 3.07 8.19
N VAL A 77 4.45 2.43 7.18
CA VAL A 77 4.68 2.77 5.77
C VAL A 77 4.26 4.21 5.50
N GLY A 78 3.10 4.64 6.00
CA GLY A 78 2.64 6.03 5.91
C GLY A 78 3.60 7.03 6.57
N GLU A 79 4.11 6.73 7.78
CA GLU A 79 5.10 7.57 8.48
C GLU A 79 6.40 7.78 7.69
N LEU A 80 6.75 6.83 6.81
CA LEU A 80 8.00 6.83 6.05
C LEU A 80 7.84 7.35 4.61
N ASP A 81 6.74 8.02 4.30
CA ASP A 81 6.38 8.45 2.93
C ASP A 81 6.35 7.27 1.93
N GLY A 82 6.01 6.08 2.43
CA GLY A 82 5.90 4.87 1.63
C GLY A 82 4.50 4.65 1.09
N HIS A 83 4.34 3.55 0.36
CA HIS A 83 3.07 3.15 -0.23
C HIS A 83 2.90 1.63 -0.16
N LYS A 84 1.65 1.15 -0.12
CA LYS A 84 1.34 -0.28 -0.04
C LYS A 84 0.60 -0.73 -1.29
N SER A 85 0.97 -1.88 -1.84
CA SER A 85 0.23 -2.43 -2.97
C SER A 85 -1.10 -3.06 -2.54
N LEU A 86 -2.11 -2.86 -3.37
CA LEU A 86 -3.50 -3.26 -3.12
C LEU A 86 -3.85 -4.71 -3.51
N TYR A 87 -2.88 -5.61 -3.65
CA TYR A 87 -3.17 -7.03 -3.94
C TYR A 87 -3.34 -7.88 -2.67
N SER A 88 -3.09 -7.30 -1.50
CA SER A 88 -3.24 -7.93 -0.20
C SER A 88 -4.22 -7.15 0.67
N ASP A 89 -4.61 -7.76 1.79
CA ASP A 89 -5.56 -7.16 2.72
C ASP A 89 -5.12 -5.77 3.15
N SER A 90 -6.00 -4.80 2.94
CA SER A 90 -5.77 -3.41 3.30
C SER A 90 -6.79 -2.97 4.34
N TYR A 91 -6.36 -2.23 5.35
CA TYR A 91 -7.20 -1.91 6.51
C TYR A 91 -7.44 -0.40 6.72
N TYR A 92 -7.10 0.42 5.72
CA TYR A 92 -7.36 1.85 5.69
C TYR A 92 -8.84 2.19 5.89
N THR A 93 -9.09 3.34 6.53
CA THR A 93 -10.40 4.00 6.47
C THR A 93 -10.70 4.46 5.04
N ARG A 94 -11.96 4.85 4.79
CA ARG A 94 -12.36 5.32 3.47
C ARG A 94 -11.61 6.59 3.09
N GLU A 95 -11.43 7.48 4.06
CA GLU A 95 -10.77 8.76 3.92
C GLU A 95 -9.28 8.58 3.61
N GLU A 96 -8.57 7.78 4.40
CA GLU A 96 -7.15 7.43 4.14
C GLU A 96 -6.97 6.78 2.76
N PHE A 97 -7.88 5.88 2.39
CA PHE A 97 -7.82 5.20 1.11
C PHE A 97 -8.04 6.15 -0.08
N ASP A 98 -9.00 7.08 0.02
CA ASP A 98 -9.22 8.08 -1.03
C ASP A 98 -8.00 9.02 -1.16
N GLU A 99 -7.33 9.37 -0.07
CA GLU A 99 -6.08 10.15 -0.09
C GLU A 99 -4.91 9.40 -0.75
N LEU A 100 -4.77 8.11 -0.45
CA LEU A 100 -3.66 7.30 -0.94
C LEU A 100 -3.86 6.81 -2.38
N TYR A 101 -5.09 6.49 -2.80
CA TYR A 101 -5.36 5.78 -4.06
C TYR A 101 -6.23 6.57 -5.05
N GLY A 102 -6.08 7.89 -5.03
CA GLY A 102 -6.51 8.79 -6.11
C GLY A 102 -7.91 9.39 -6.00
N GLY A 103 -8.66 9.09 -4.94
CA GLY A 103 -9.89 9.79 -4.53
C GLY A 103 -10.81 10.21 -5.68
N GLU A 104 -10.95 11.52 -5.90
CA GLU A 104 -11.80 12.09 -6.96
C GLU A 104 -11.36 11.72 -8.39
N THR A 105 -10.07 11.53 -8.62
CA THR A 105 -9.55 11.07 -9.92
C THR A 105 -10.08 9.67 -10.23
N TYR A 106 -10.04 8.76 -9.24
CA TYR A 106 -10.62 7.43 -9.38
C TYR A 106 -12.14 7.50 -9.62
N LYS A 107 -12.87 8.29 -8.82
CA LYS A 107 -14.34 8.44 -8.95
C LYS A 107 -14.74 8.94 -10.34
N THR A 108 -13.97 9.88 -10.90
CA THR A 108 -14.20 10.41 -12.24
C THR A 108 -14.05 9.31 -13.29
N VAL A 109 -12.93 8.57 -13.27
CA VAL A 109 -12.68 7.45 -14.19
C VAL A 109 -13.76 6.38 -14.05
N LYS A 110 -14.12 6.01 -12.82
CA LYS A 110 -15.18 5.03 -12.55
C LYS A 110 -16.52 5.45 -13.16
N LYS A 111 -16.93 6.70 -13.00
CA LYS A 111 -18.18 7.23 -13.58
C LYS A 111 -18.14 7.24 -15.12
N THR A 112 -17.00 7.56 -15.71
CA THR A 112 -16.85 7.58 -17.18
C THR A 112 -16.94 6.18 -17.79
N TYR A 113 -16.32 5.18 -17.17
CA TYR A 113 -16.16 3.86 -17.77
C TYR A 113 -17.07 2.77 -17.19
N ASP A 114 -17.69 2.99 -16.03
CA ASP A 114 -18.70 2.10 -15.42
C ASP A 114 -19.78 2.94 -14.70
N PRO A 115 -20.56 3.74 -15.44
CA PRO A 115 -21.56 4.66 -14.86
C PRO A 115 -22.65 3.93 -14.07
N ASP A 116 -22.96 2.69 -14.44
CA ASP A 116 -23.98 1.86 -13.79
C ASP A 116 -23.42 1.02 -12.63
N SER A 117 -22.14 1.21 -12.27
CA SER A 117 -21.46 0.51 -11.16
C SER A 117 -21.60 -1.01 -11.22
N ARG A 118 -21.41 -1.60 -12.40
CA ARG A 118 -21.49 -3.06 -12.62
C ARG A 118 -20.34 -3.81 -11.96
N LEU A 119 -19.17 -3.18 -11.90
CA LEU A 119 -18.00 -3.69 -11.20
C LEU A 119 -17.91 -3.04 -9.82
N LEU A 120 -17.28 -3.74 -8.88
CA LEU A 120 -16.95 -3.15 -7.58
C LEU A 120 -16.07 -1.91 -7.75
N ASP A 121 -16.17 -1.00 -6.79
CA ASP A 121 -15.20 0.08 -6.68
C ASP A 121 -13.90 -0.40 -6.01
N LEU A 122 -12.85 0.42 -6.11
CA LEU A 122 -11.51 0.07 -5.65
C LEU A 122 -11.46 -0.15 -4.12
N TYR A 123 -12.20 0.64 -3.34
CA TYR A 123 -12.26 0.50 -1.89
C TYR A 123 -13.03 -0.76 -1.48
N ALA A 124 -14.18 -1.01 -2.11
CA ALA A 124 -14.99 -2.20 -1.91
C ALA A 124 -14.18 -3.47 -2.19
N LYS A 125 -13.37 -3.47 -3.25
CA LYS A 125 -12.49 -4.58 -3.62
C LYS A 125 -11.30 -4.74 -2.68
N ALA A 126 -10.56 -3.67 -2.41
CA ALA A 126 -9.25 -3.75 -1.74
C ALA A 126 -9.35 -3.77 -0.20
N VAL A 127 -10.39 -3.16 0.37
CA VAL A 127 -10.55 -3.02 1.83
C VAL A 127 -11.73 -3.84 2.33
N GLN A 128 -12.90 -3.73 1.69
CA GLN A 128 -14.12 -4.40 2.17
C GLN A 128 -14.22 -5.88 1.78
N ARG A 129 -13.41 -6.33 0.80
CA ARG A 129 -13.39 -7.71 0.29
C ARG A 129 -14.77 -8.20 -0.15
N ARG A 130 -15.52 -7.32 -0.83
CA ARG A 130 -16.84 -7.62 -1.42
C ARG A 130 -16.71 -8.08 -2.87
#